data_AF-A0A2X1BGI9-F1
#
_entry.id   AF-A0A2X1BGI9-F1
#
_cell.length_a   1.000
_cell.length_b   1.000
_cell.length_c   1.000
_cell.angle_alpha   90.00
_cell.angle_beta   90.00
_cell.angle_gamma   90.00
#
_symmetry.space_group_name_H-M   'P 1'
#
loop_
_entity.id
_entity.type
_entity.pdbx_description
1 polymer ?
#
loop_
_entity_poly.entity_id
_entity_poly.type
_entity_poly.pdbx_seq_one_letter_code
_entity_poly.pdbx_strand_id
1 'polypeptide(L)'
;MQFGPPAPNSLLLLFRCEKASELRLAAKRTTVTRSDLVEAIIAAQAGATALRIKSVYRDLTPRDLGLKPKDLDALHDIKPGPHSPASFKAFTKIARLVRGKVMRVCHLFYHLDGPWWWIVFYDVRDLHEPHGWVEGTHIHVLSWVTKRTMDPVTEIEKFRHEVKPRLPSGLHVRFDNEPDAEEARPPKRASLDSGA
;
A
#
# COMPACT_ATOMS: atom_id res chain seq x y z
N MET A 1 -8.52 9.74 33.54
CA MET A 1 -8.55 9.93 32.07
C MET A 1 -9.77 9.19 31.55
N GLN A 2 -10.75 9.91 31.02
CA GLN A 2 -11.85 9.28 30.29
C GLN A 2 -11.41 9.14 28.83
N PHE A 3 -11.23 7.91 28.37
CA PHE A 3 -11.14 7.64 26.94
C PHE A 3 -12.56 7.72 26.41
N GLY A 4 -12.84 8.71 25.56
CA GLY A 4 -14.05 8.70 24.74
C GLY A 4 -14.09 7.41 23.90
N PRO A 5 -15.26 7.03 23.37
CA PRO A 5 -15.31 5.92 22.42
C PRO A 5 -14.33 6.20 21.28
N PRO A 6 -13.59 5.18 20.80
CA PRO A 6 -12.65 5.37 19.71
C PRO A 6 -13.40 5.96 18.51
N ALA A 7 -12.76 6.88 17.81
CA ALA A 7 -13.31 7.43 16.59
C ALA A 7 -13.65 6.28 15.61
N PRO A 8 -14.78 6.35 14.89
CA PRO A 8 -15.16 5.28 13.98
C PRO A 8 -14.12 5.17 12.84
N ASN A 9 -13.66 3.94 12.59
CA ASN A 9 -12.67 3.64 11.56
C ASN A 9 -13.11 4.18 10.18
N SER A 10 -12.34 5.10 9.64
CA SER A 10 -12.70 5.90 8.46
C SER A 10 -12.83 5.05 7.19
N LEU A 11 -12.03 3.99 7.07
CA LEU A 11 -12.12 3.07 5.94
C LEU A 11 -13.42 2.26 5.97
N LEU A 12 -13.81 1.76 7.15
CA LEU A 12 -15.07 1.03 7.30
C LEU A 12 -16.30 1.92 7.04
N LEU A 13 -16.21 3.24 7.25
CA LEU A 13 -17.28 4.16 6.85
C LEU A 13 -17.49 4.17 5.33
N LEU A 14 -16.41 4.11 4.54
CA LEU A 14 -16.52 3.98 3.08
C LEU A 14 -17.21 2.67 2.67
N PHE A 15 -17.01 1.59 3.44
CA PHE A 15 -17.63 0.30 3.18
C PHE A 15 -19.12 0.26 3.50
N ARG A 16 -19.66 1.27 4.18
CA ARG A 16 -21.10 1.36 4.46
C ARG A 16 -21.90 2.07 3.38
N CYS A 17 -21.25 2.66 2.37
CA CYS A 17 -21.95 3.35 1.30
C CYS A 17 -22.70 2.38 0.39
N GLU A 18 -24.00 2.58 0.22
CA GLU A 18 -24.87 1.73 -0.62
C GLU A 18 -25.05 2.30 -2.04
N LYS A 19 -24.72 3.58 -2.23
CA LYS A 19 -24.79 4.26 -3.52
C LYS A 19 -23.43 4.77 -3.98
N ALA A 20 -23.22 4.73 -5.30
CA ALA A 20 -22.00 5.25 -5.91
C ALA A 20 -21.81 6.77 -5.71
N SER A 21 -22.89 7.53 -5.60
CA SER A 21 -22.83 8.98 -5.30
C SER A 21 -22.35 9.24 -3.87
N GLU A 22 -22.89 8.49 -2.90
CA GLU A 22 -22.49 8.54 -1.49
C GLU A 22 -21.03 8.15 -1.32
N LEU A 23 -20.60 7.04 -1.93
CA LEU A 23 -19.21 6.61 -1.87
C LEU A 23 -18.25 7.65 -2.45
N ARG A 24 -18.59 8.27 -3.59
CA ARG A 24 -17.79 9.34 -4.19
C ARG A 24 -17.68 10.57 -3.29
N LEU A 25 -18.77 10.94 -2.62
CA LEU A 25 -18.77 12.07 -1.69
C LEU A 25 -17.93 11.75 -0.45
N ALA A 26 -18.09 10.55 0.10
CA ALA A 26 -17.34 10.08 1.25
C ALA A 26 -15.84 10.01 0.95
N ALA A 27 -15.45 9.43 -0.20
CA ALA A 27 -14.06 9.34 -0.64
C ALA A 27 -13.34 10.70 -0.69
N LYS A 28 -14.04 11.77 -1.10
CA LYS A 28 -13.48 13.14 -1.14
C LYS A 28 -13.31 13.79 0.24
N ARG A 29 -14.12 13.37 1.21
CA ARG A 29 -14.20 14.00 2.54
C ARG A 29 -13.44 13.22 3.61
N THR A 30 -13.05 12.00 3.29
CA THR A 30 -12.45 11.07 4.24
C THR A 30 -10.94 11.03 4.03
N THR A 31 -10.21 11.17 5.13
CA THR A 31 -8.81 10.78 5.20
C THR A 31 -8.76 9.43 5.90
N VAL A 32 -8.18 8.43 5.26
CA VAL A 32 -7.92 7.11 5.86
C VAL A 32 -6.52 7.15 6.44
N THR A 33 -6.38 6.86 7.74
CA THR A 33 -5.08 6.75 8.38
C THR A 33 -4.46 5.38 8.16
N ARG A 34 -3.16 5.26 8.42
CA ARG A 34 -2.48 3.96 8.50
C ARG A 34 -3.15 3.03 9.50
N SER A 35 -3.53 3.53 10.67
CA SER A 35 -4.20 2.76 11.73
C SER A 35 -5.59 2.29 11.28
N ASP A 36 -6.37 3.14 10.61
CA ASP A 36 -7.66 2.74 10.03
C ASP A 36 -7.51 1.52 9.10
N LEU A 37 -6.51 1.55 8.21
CA LEU A 37 -6.27 0.47 7.25
C LEU A 37 -5.83 -0.82 7.95
N VAL A 38 -4.90 -0.73 8.90
CA VAL A 38 -4.38 -1.89 9.65
C VAL A 38 -5.48 -2.52 10.49
N GLU A 39 -6.25 -1.71 11.21
CA GLU A 39 -7.38 -2.18 12.02
C GLU A 39 -8.44 -2.89 11.18
N ALA A 40 -8.79 -2.33 10.01
CA ALA A 40 -9.76 -2.96 9.11
C ALA A 40 -9.26 -4.33 8.61
N ILE A 41 -7.98 -4.43 8.26
CA ILE A 41 -7.34 -5.69 7.85
C ILE A 41 -7.39 -6.71 8.99
N ILE A 42 -6.92 -6.35 10.18
CA ILE A 42 -6.86 -7.23 11.35
C ILE A 42 -8.28 -7.68 11.72
N ALA A 43 -9.25 -6.77 11.78
CA ALA A 43 -10.61 -7.08 12.16
C ALA A 43 -11.29 -8.03 11.15
N ALA A 44 -11.00 -7.88 9.85
CA ALA A 44 -11.49 -8.80 8.82
C ALA A 44 -10.78 -10.17 8.86
N GLN A 45 -9.47 -10.22 9.13
CA GLN A 45 -8.72 -11.47 9.28
C GLN A 45 -9.15 -12.26 10.53
N ALA A 46 -9.37 -11.57 11.64
CA ALA A 46 -9.80 -12.17 12.90
C ALA A 46 -11.29 -12.58 12.89
N GLY A 47 -12.04 -12.22 11.85
CA GLY A 47 -13.49 -12.45 11.79
C GLY A 47 -14.28 -11.60 12.80
N ALA A 48 -13.68 -10.53 13.33
CA ALA A 48 -14.34 -9.57 14.22
C ALA A 48 -15.37 -8.68 13.49
N THR A 49 -15.39 -8.75 12.17
CA THR A 49 -16.42 -8.15 11.32
C THR A 49 -17.07 -9.21 10.45
N ALA A 50 -18.22 -8.89 9.86
CA ALA A 50 -18.86 -9.72 8.84
C ALA A 50 -18.09 -9.74 7.51
N LEU A 51 -17.04 -8.92 7.36
CA LEU A 51 -16.16 -8.92 6.20
C LEU A 51 -15.15 -10.07 6.29
N ARG A 52 -14.80 -10.59 5.12
CA ARG A 52 -13.62 -11.42 4.86
C ARG A 52 -12.63 -10.61 4.05
N ILE A 53 -11.37 -11.02 4.10
CA ILE A 53 -10.30 -10.33 3.38
C ILE A 53 -9.42 -11.31 2.61
N LYS A 54 -8.97 -10.87 1.43
CA LYS A 54 -7.89 -11.49 0.66
C LYS A 54 -6.90 -10.42 0.26
N SER A 55 -5.61 -10.66 0.51
CA SER A 55 -4.54 -9.69 0.23
C SER A 55 -3.56 -10.26 -0.80
N VAL A 56 -3.10 -9.39 -1.70
CA VAL A 56 -2.06 -9.70 -2.70
C VAL A 56 -1.00 -8.62 -2.68
N TYR A 57 0.26 -9.04 -2.65
CA TYR A 57 1.44 -8.19 -2.63
C TYR A 57 2.32 -8.53 -3.83
N ARG A 58 2.84 -7.51 -4.51
CA ARG A 58 3.67 -7.67 -5.71
C ARG A 58 4.89 -6.75 -5.65
N ASP A 59 6.08 -7.32 -5.71
CA ASP A 59 7.32 -6.58 -6.02
C ASP A 59 7.48 -6.56 -7.54
N LEU A 60 7.24 -5.40 -8.16
CA LEU A 60 7.45 -5.20 -9.58
C LEU A 60 8.85 -4.62 -9.79
N THR A 61 9.75 -5.48 -10.25
CA THR A 61 11.07 -5.07 -10.74
C THR A 61 11.03 -4.89 -12.25
N PRO A 62 11.39 -3.71 -12.80
CA PRO A 62 11.40 -3.49 -14.25
C PRO A 62 12.34 -4.47 -14.96
N ARG A 63 11.83 -5.16 -16.00
CA ARG A 63 12.58 -6.23 -16.70
C ARG A 63 13.89 -5.74 -17.30
N ASP A 64 13.94 -4.49 -17.74
CA ASP A 64 15.12 -3.84 -18.33
C ASP A 64 16.20 -3.50 -17.29
N LEU A 65 15.84 -3.44 -16.00
CA LEU A 65 16.74 -3.14 -14.89
C LEU A 65 17.32 -4.40 -14.22
N GLY A 66 16.86 -5.59 -14.57
CA GLY A 66 17.42 -6.85 -14.04
C GLY A 66 18.91 -7.00 -14.35
N LEU A 67 19.72 -7.27 -13.33
CA LEU A 67 21.16 -7.48 -13.48
C LEU A 67 21.44 -8.70 -14.37
N LYS A 68 22.33 -8.54 -15.34
CA LYS A 68 22.80 -9.61 -16.22
C LYS A 68 24.14 -10.15 -15.67
N PRO A 69 24.59 -11.36 -16.06
CA PRO A 69 25.88 -11.90 -15.64
C PRO A 69 27.03 -10.90 -15.80
N LYS A 70 27.12 -10.25 -16.98
CA LYS A 70 28.12 -9.19 -17.23
C LYS A 70 28.09 -7.99 -16.28
N ASP A 71 26.92 -7.68 -15.72
CA ASP A 71 26.79 -6.60 -14.74
C ASP A 71 27.34 -7.07 -13.39
N LEU A 72 27.18 -8.36 -13.06
CA LEU A 72 27.77 -8.98 -11.86
C LEU A 72 29.28 -9.10 -11.97
N ASP A 73 29.80 -9.53 -13.12
CA ASP A 73 31.25 -9.62 -13.38
C ASP A 73 31.91 -8.24 -13.23
N ALA A 74 31.28 -7.20 -13.81
CA ALA A 74 31.75 -5.82 -13.69
C ALA A 74 31.75 -5.28 -12.25
N LEU A 75 30.93 -5.84 -11.36
CA LEU A 75 30.90 -5.49 -9.93
C LEU A 75 31.92 -6.31 -9.14
N HIS A 76 32.11 -7.58 -9.49
CA HIS A 76 33.12 -8.44 -8.87
C HIS A 76 34.54 -7.88 -9.07
N ASP A 77 34.82 -7.32 -10.25
CA ASP A 77 36.15 -6.80 -10.60
C ASP A 77 36.43 -5.37 -10.11
N ILE A 78 35.59 -4.84 -9.21
CA ILE A 78 35.81 -3.52 -8.63
C ILE A 78 37.07 -3.55 -7.75
N LYS A 79 38.05 -2.74 -8.13
CA LYS A 79 39.27 -2.48 -7.34
C LYS A 79 39.14 -1.16 -6.58
N PRO A 80 39.85 -1.00 -5.45
CA PRO A 80 39.97 0.30 -4.79
C PRO A 80 40.50 1.37 -5.77
N GLY A 81 39.77 2.46 -5.94
CA GLY A 81 40.11 3.53 -6.89
C GLY A 81 38.93 3.92 -7.79
N PRO A 82 39.17 4.69 -8.87
CA PRO A 82 38.12 5.13 -9.78
C PRO A 82 37.38 3.97 -10.44
N HIS A 83 36.06 4.07 -10.51
CA HIS A 83 35.23 3.07 -11.17
C HIS A 83 35.53 2.97 -12.67
N SER A 84 35.66 1.75 -13.18
CA SER A 84 35.63 1.51 -14.63
C SER A 84 34.26 1.90 -15.21
N PRO A 85 34.16 2.27 -16.51
CA PRO A 85 32.87 2.56 -17.13
C PRO A 85 31.85 1.42 -17.00
N ALA A 86 32.30 0.16 -17.00
CA ALA A 86 31.46 -1.01 -16.83
C ALA A 86 30.91 -1.11 -15.40
N SER A 87 31.76 -0.98 -14.38
CA SER A 87 31.34 -1.00 -12.97
C SER A 87 30.42 0.18 -12.64
N PHE A 88 30.71 1.37 -13.16
CA PHE A 88 29.83 2.55 -13.00
C PHE A 88 28.45 2.32 -13.62
N LYS A 89 28.38 1.69 -14.80
CA LYS A 89 27.12 1.35 -15.46
C LYS A 89 26.33 0.31 -14.65
N ALA A 90 27.00 -0.70 -14.11
CA ALA A 90 26.37 -1.70 -13.24
C ALA A 90 25.82 -1.06 -11.95
N PHE A 91 26.59 -0.19 -11.28
CA PHE A 91 26.13 0.59 -10.13
C PHE A 91 24.93 1.47 -10.45
N THR A 92 24.98 2.20 -11.57
CA THR A 92 23.87 3.05 -12.02
C THR A 92 22.62 2.21 -12.24
N LYS A 93 22.77 0.99 -12.77
CA LYS A 93 21.67 0.05 -12.96
C LYS A 93 21.11 -0.46 -11.62
N ILE A 94 21.96 -0.76 -10.63
CA ILE A 94 21.52 -1.10 -9.26
C ILE A 94 20.74 0.06 -8.65
N ALA A 95 21.28 1.28 -8.70
CA ALA A 95 20.60 2.46 -8.16
C ALA A 95 19.23 2.68 -8.83
N ARG A 96 19.15 2.49 -10.15
CA ARG A 96 17.89 2.54 -10.90
C ARG A 96 16.96 1.39 -10.53
N LEU A 97 17.46 0.18 -10.26
CA LEU A 97 16.67 -0.96 -9.83
C LEU A 97 16.05 -0.69 -8.45
N VAL A 98 16.83 -0.19 -7.49
CA VAL A 98 16.33 0.19 -6.16
C VAL A 98 15.24 1.27 -6.27
N ARG A 99 15.49 2.33 -7.07
CA ARG A 99 14.49 3.39 -7.33
C ARG A 99 13.32 2.93 -8.21
N GLY A 100 13.50 1.87 -8.97
CA GLY A 100 12.55 1.38 -9.98
C GLY A 100 11.64 0.28 -9.45
N LYS A 101 11.99 -0.34 -8.31
CA LYS A 101 11.11 -1.26 -7.61
C LYS A 101 9.83 -0.54 -7.20
N VAL A 102 8.71 -1.17 -7.50
CA VAL A 102 7.39 -0.72 -7.09
C VAL A 102 6.75 -1.88 -6.35
N MET A 103 6.55 -1.71 -5.05
CA MET A 103 5.72 -2.62 -4.29
C MET A 103 4.26 -2.18 -4.44
N ARG A 104 3.42 -3.08 -4.91
CA ARG A 104 1.99 -2.86 -5.03
C ARG A 104 1.23 -3.78 -4.10
N VAL A 105 0.19 -3.25 -3.49
CA VAL A 105 -0.66 -3.94 -2.53
C VAL A 105 -2.10 -3.84 -2.97
N CYS A 106 -2.84 -4.94 -2.83
CA CYS A 106 -4.26 -5.01 -3.12
C CYS A 106 -4.96 -5.85 -2.04
N HIS A 107 -5.95 -5.26 -1.40
CA HIS A 107 -6.81 -5.88 -0.40
C HIS A 107 -8.24 -5.95 -0.93
N LEU A 108 -8.79 -7.15 -1.05
CA LEU A 108 -10.19 -7.40 -1.31
C LEU A 108 -10.92 -7.68 0.00
N PHE A 109 -11.84 -6.80 0.37
CA PHE A 109 -12.81 -6.99 1.44
C PHE A 109 -14.14 -7.42 0.84
N TYR A 110 -14.80 -8.42 1.41
CA TYR A 110 -16.06 -8.93 0.87
C TYR A 110 -16.95 -9.57 1.93
N HIS A 111 -18.26 -9.55 1.71
CA HIS A 111 -19.23 -10.34 2.46
C HIS A 111 -19.45 -11.71 1.81
N LEU A 112 -19.79 -12.72 2.62
CA LEU A 112 -20.19 -14.04 2.12
C LEU A 112 -21.66 -14.08 1.70
N ASP A 113 -22.50 -13.27 2.36
CA ASP A 113 -23.96 -13.34 2.24
C ASP A 113 -24.53 -12.36 1.20
N GLY A 114 -23.69 -11.81 0.31
CA GLY A 114 -24.19 -10.97 -0.77
C GLY A 114 -23.11 -10.34 -1.64
N PRO A 115 -23.50 -9.41 -2.54
CA PRO A 115 -22.63 -8.90 -3.59
C PRO A 115 -21.66 -7.81 -3.10
N TRP A 116 -21.59 -7.57 -1.80
CA TRP A 116 -20.84 -6.46 -1.24
C TRP A 116 -19.35 -6.76 -1.18
N TRP A 117 -18.57 -5.94 -1.90
CA TRP A 117 -17.13 -6.02 -1.91
C TRP A 117 -16.48 -4.66 -2.11
N TRP A 118 -15.23 -4.56 -1.67
CA TRP A 118 -14.35 -3.41 -1.82
C TRP A 118 -12.93 -3.87 -2.13
N ILE A 119 -12.29 -3.23 -3.09
CA ILE A 119 -10.86 -3.41 -3.33
C ILE A 119 -10.16 -2.11 -2.92
N VAL A 120 -9.24 -2.22 -1.97
CA VAL A 120 -8.31 -1.16 -1.59
C VAL A 120 -6.95 -1.51 -2.19
N PHE A 121 -6.40 -0.64 -3.01
CA PHE A 121 -5.09 -0.87 -3.60
C PHE A 121 -4.27 0.42 -3.68
N TYR A 122 -2.96 0.25 -3.65
CA TYR A 122 -1.99 1.34 -3.68
C TYR A 122 -0.63 0.76 -4.07
N ASP A 123 0.21 1.60 -4.65
CA ASP A 123 1.64 1.36 -4.61
C ASP A 123 2.26 2.05 -3.39
N VAL A 124 3.43 1.58 -2.94
CA VAL A 124 4.09 2.15 -1.76
C VAL A 124 4.40 3.63 -1.95
N ARG A 125 4.50 4.12 -3.19
CA ARG A 125 4.83 5.51 -3.45
C ARG A 125 3.60 6.41 -3.32
N ASP A 126 2.41 5.92 -3.65
CA ASP A 126 1.13 6.60 -3.37
C ASP A 126 0.98 6.98 -1.89
N LEU A 127 1.67 6.27 -0.98
CA LEU A 127 1.64 6.51 0.46
C LEU A 127 2.69 7.51 0.97
N HIS A 128 3.70 7.87 0.18
CA HIS A 128 4.85 8.68 0.64
C HIS A 128 5.13 9.91 -0.23
N GLU A 129 4.77 9.86 -1.51
CA GLU A 129 5.07 10.92 -2.46
C GLU A 129 3.78 11.42 -3.14
N PRO A 130 3.61 12.74 -3.31
CA PRO A 130 2.53 13.29 -4.12
C PRO A 130 2.70 12.87 -5.59
N HIS A 131 2.12 11.75 -5.99
CA HIS A 131 2.18 11.26 -7.37
C HIS A 131 1.04 11.80 -8.22
N GLY A 132 1.15 13.06 -8.63
CA GLY A 132 0.28 13.68 -9.64
C GLY A 132 -1.18 13.89 -9.21
N TRP A 133 -1.61 13.38 -8.06
CA TRP A 133 -2.87 13.75 -7.44
C TRP A 133 -2.68 15.04 -6.62
N VAL A 134 -3.53 16.03 -6.89
CA VAL A 134 -3.43 17.38 -6.31
C VAL A 134 -3.54 17.40 -4.79
N GLU A 135 -4.20 16.38 -4.20
CA GLU A 135 -4.40 16.30 -2.76
C GLU A 135 -3.36 15.43 -2.04
N GLY A 136 -2.33 14.93 -2.75
CA GLY A 136 -1.16 14.28 -2.15
C GLY A 136 -1.22 12.75 -2.08
N THR A 137 -0.89 12.22 -0.90
CA THR A 137 -0.86 10.78 -0.61
C THR A 137 -2.24 10.18 -0.59
N HIS A 138 -2.39 8.97 -1.15
CA HIS A 138 -3.70 8.36 -1.32
C HIS A 138 -3.67 6.84 -1.42
N ILE A 139 -4.87 6.27 -1.29
CA ILE A 139 -5.18 4.90 -1.67
C ILE A 139 -6.29 4.93 -2.73
N HIS A 140 -6.38 3.87 -3.51
CA HIS A 140 -7.46 3.68 -4.47
C HIS A 140 -8.52 2.73 -3.91
N VAL A 141 -9.79 3.10 -4.08
CA VAL A 141 -10.93 2.27 -3.66
C VAL A 141 -11.84 1.96 -4.85
N LEU A 142 -12.07 0.67 -5.08
CA LEU A 142 -13.14 0.14 -5.92
C LEU A 142 -14.20 -0.50 -5.04
N SER A 143 -15.44 -0.52 -5.51
CA SER A 143 -16.55 -1.11 -4.76
C SER A 143 -17.59 -1.68 -5.70
N TRP A 144 -18.34 -2.66 -5.21
CA TRP A 144 -19.52 -3.21 -5.87
C TRP A 144 -20.50 -2.11 -6.34
N VAL A 145 -20.66 -1.01 -5.58
CA VAL A 145 -21.58 0.08 -5.97
C VAL A 145 -21.10 0.87 -7.19
N THR A 146 -19.78 0.98 -7.40
CA THR A 146 -19.20 1.69 -8.55
C THR A 146 -18.89 0.75 -9.72
N LYS A 147 -18.80 -0.56 -9.48
CA LYS A 147 -18.41 -1.59 -10.46
C LYS A 147 -19.29 -2.85 -10.37
N ARG A 148 -20.62 -2.67 -10.44
CA ARG A 148 -21.61 -3.75 -10.21
C ARG A 148 -21.44 -5.02 -11.06
N THR A 149 -20.91 -4.90 -12.27
CA THR A 149 -20.74 -6.02 -13.21
C THR A 149 -19.37 -6.69 -13.11
N MET A 150 -18.51 -6.23 -12.21
CA MET A 150 -17.14 -6.69 -12.06
C MET A 150 -17.08 -7.82 -11.04
N ASP A 151 -16.35 -8.89 -11.39
CA ASP A 151 -16.00 -9.93 -10.43
C ASP A 151 -14.73 -9.52 -9.67
N PRO A 152 -14.81 -9.22 -8.37
CA PRO A 152 -13.65 -8.80 -7.59
C PRO A 152 -12.60 -9.91 -7.45
N VAL A 153 -12.99 -11.18 -7.51
CA VAL A 153 -12.06 -12.31 -7.40
C VAL A 153 -11.17 -12.38 -8.64
N THR A 154 -11.78 -12.26 -9.82
CA THR A 154 -11.02 -12.16 -11.07
C THR A 154 -10.06 -10.97 -11.06
N GLU A 155 -10.48 -9.80 -10.57
CA GLU A 155 -9.62 -8.60 -10.56
C GLU A 155 -8.43 -8.73 -9.60
N ILE A 156 -8.61 -9.30 -8.40
CA ILE A 156 -7.48 -9.54 -7.50
C ILE A 156 -6.52 -10.63 -8.03
N GLU A 157 -7.03 -11.60 -8.80
CA GLU A 157 -6.17 -12.61 -9.47
C GLU A 157 -5.42 -12.03 -10.67
N LYS A 158 -6.04 -11.14 -11.46
CA LYS A 158 -5.30 -10.35 -12.47
C LYS A 158 -4.20 -9.55 -11.81
N PHE A 159 -4.49 -8.91 -10.68
CA PHE A 159 -3.47 -8.18 -9.92
C PHE A 159 -2.31 -9.08 -9.48
N ARG A 160 -2.58 -10.32 -9.11
CA ARG A 160 -1.57 -11.33 -8.73
C ARG A 160 -0.70 -11.77 -9.90
N HIS A 161 -1.27 -11.98 -11.08
CA HIS A 161 -0.57 -12.69 -12.16
C HIS A 161 -0.02 -11.79 -13.26
N GLU A 162 -0.64 -10.63 -13.51
CA GLU A 162 -0.21 -9.76 -14.60
C GLU A 162 1.17 -9.14 -14.33
N VAL A 163 1.94 -8.96 -15.41
CA VAL A 163 3.28 -8.35 -15.39
C VAL A 163 3.19 -6.87 -15.05
N LYS A 164 2.11 -6.20 -15.48
CA LYS A 164 1.80 -4.81 -15.16
C LYS A 164 0.31 -4.73 -14.82
N PRO A 165 -0.08 -5.16 -13.61
CA PRO A 165 -1.48 -5.24 -13.25
C PRO A 165 -2.10 -3.85 -13.35
N ARG A 166 -3.17 -3.74 -14.14
CA ARG A 166 -3.96 -2.52 -14.24
C ARG A 166 -5.32 -2.81 -13.63
N LEU A 167 -5.50 -2.41 -12.38
CA LEU A 167 -6.86 -2.34 -11.86
C LEU A 167 -7.62 -1.22 -12.58
N PRO A 168 -8.94 -1.38 -12.75
CA PRO A 168 -9.82 -0.33 -13.22
C PRO A 168 -9.62 0.95 -12.40
N SER A 169 -9.88 2.12 -13.01
CA SER A 169 -9.82 3.39 -12.29
C SER A 169 -10.73 3.34 -11.04
N GLY A 170 -10.08 3.45 -9.88
CA GLY A 170 -10.69 3.55 -8.55
C GLY A 170 -10.83 4.99 -8.10
N LEU A 171 -11.55 5.18 -7.00
CA LEU A 171 -11.66 6.46 -6.33
C LEU A 171 -10.38 6.72 -5.54
N HIS A 172 -9.78 7.90 -5.69
CA HIS A 172 -8.73 8.35 -4.79
C HIS A 172 -9.36 8.72 -3.45
N VAL A 173 -8.76 8.21 -2.37
CA VAL A 173 -9.09 8.54 -1.00
C VAL A 173 -7.81 9.01 -0.34
N ARG A 174 -7.85 10.16 0.33
CA ARG A 174 -6.67 10.71 1.00
C ARG A 174 -6.15 9.72 2.02
N PHE A 175 -4.84 9.53 2.05
CA PHE A 175 -4.19 8.63 2.98
C PHE A 175 -3.22 9.39 3.87
N ASP A 176 -3.38 9.25 5.17
CA ASP A 176 -2.45 9.78 6.16
C ASP A 176 -1.54 8.65 6.65
N ASN A 177 -0.27 8.75 6.28
CA ASN A 177 0.76 7.76 6.60
C ASN A 177 1.63 8.18 7.80
N GLU A 178 1.30 9.30 8.44
CA GLU A 178 2.00 9.68 9.66
C GLU A 178 1.78 8.60 10.73
N PRO A 179 2.85 8.18 11.44
CA PRO A 179 2.68 7.31 12.60
C PRO A 179 1.85 8.04 13.65
N ASP A 180 0.94 7.33 14.30
CA ASP A 180 0.19 7.90 15.42
C ASP A 180 1.19 8.49 16.43
N ALA A 181 0.85 9.64 17.02
CA ALA A 181 1.73 10.39 17.92
C ALA A 181 2.27 9.55 19.12
N GLU A 182 1.63 8.41 19.41
CA GLU A 182 2.05 7.44 20.42
C GLU A 182 3.19 6.52 19.94
N GLU A 183 3.22 6.17 18.65
CA GLU A 183 4.26 5.35 18.00
C GLU A 183 5.54 6.17 17.71
N ALA A 184 5.41 7.50 17.58
CA ALA A 184 6.52 8.42 17.39
C ALA A 184 7.38 8.67 18.65
N ARG A 185 6.98 8.15 19.82
CA ARG A 185 7.79 8.30 21.04
C ARG A 185 8.99 7.37 20.97
N PRO A 186 10.24 7.89 21.00
CA PRO A 186 11.41 7.03 21.09
C PRO A 186 11.29 6.16 22.34
N PRO A 187 11.72 4.89 22.30
CA PRO A 187 11.71 4.03 23.47
C PRO A 187 12.40 4.76 24.62
N LYS A 188 11.73 4.88 25.77
CA LYS A 188 12.36 5.42 26.98
C LYS A 188 13.63 4.62 27.18
N ARG A 189 14.80 5.28 27.03
CA ARG A 189 16.07 4.67 27.39
C ARG A 189 15.92 4.21 28.84
N ALA A 190 16.03 2.91 29.07
CA ALA A 190 16.19 2.41 30.42
C ALA A 190 17.39 3.15 31.00
N SER A 191 17.16 3.94 32.03
CA SER A 191 18.23 4.50 32.84
C SER A 191 19.00 3.30 33.38
N LEU A 192 20.17 3.06 32.82
CA LEU A 192 21.17 2.24 33.48
C LEU A 192 21.57 3.03 34.73
N ASP A 193 20.93 2.70 35.84
CA ASP A 193 21.43 3.04 37.17
C ASP A 193 22.83 2.45 37.27
N SER A 194 23.83 3.30 37.06
CA SER A 194 25.20 3.01 37.47
C SER A 194 25.25 3.16 38.99
N GLY A 195 24.71 2.16 39.68
CA GLY A 195 25.02 1.90 41.08
C GLY A 195 26.38 1.21 41.15
N ALA A 196 27.42 2.00 41.41
CA ALA A 196 28.70 1.56 41.95
C ALA A 196 29.14 2.57 43.02
#